data_AF-A0A7K7ASD5-F1
#
_entry.id   AF-A0A7K7ASD5-F1
#
_cell.length_a   1.000
_cell.length_b   1.000
_cell.length_c   1.000
_cell.angle_alpha   90.00
_cell.angle_beta   90.00
_cell.angle_gamma   90.00
#
_symmetry.space_group_name_H-M   'P 1'
#
loop_
_entity.id
_entity.type
_entity.pdbx_description
1 polymer ?
#
loop_
_entity_poly.entity_id
_entity_poly.type
_entity_poly.pdbx_seq_one_letter_code
_entity_poly.pdbx_strand_id
1 'polypeptide(L)'
;CRPVRGGWAVGAIMSGRGLRSYAALPVCVVEDHQDVLPFIYRAIGSKHLPASNISFVHLDSHPDLLIPVNMPADTVFDKEALFSELSIENWIMPAVYAGHISQVIWLHPPWAQQISEGKHEFLIGKDISTTTIRVTGTDHYFLSDGLYVPADQLENKKPLSLHVILINPTEAVNNLEENGKAASAKRVKLSTDDTASTAPTSSSVIPGNLDHSSSSGKNKGIQNTSTQNGTETLSEGSASCSSRNSECPIREVVEDVCQALQKGDACVLDIDLDFFSVKNPFKEMYTQTEYELLQELYSFKKPQRNATEEGLLDCVENRVHQLEDLEAAFADLCDSDDEETLQKWASYPGMKPLVQLVHSLKSRMESPDYEMVHQAGLTCDYIELPHHVSTEEEIEGLIRSIEVLLKNMPKPTLVTIARSSLDDYCPSEQVDVIQEKVLGLLRSAYGSLDVHLDYSSSSSS
;
A
#
# COMPACT_ATOMS: atom_id res chain seq x y z
N CYS A 1 -30.02 -46.30 36.32
CA CYS A 1 -29.61 -45.31 35.30
C CYS A 1 -29.39 -43.96 35.97
N ARG A 2 -28.48 -43.12 35.48
CA ARG A 2 -28.24 -41.75 36.00
C ARG A 2 -28.88 -40.71 35.08
N PRO A 3 -29.46 -39.62 35.59
CA PRO A 3 -29.63 -38.38 34.82
C PRO A 3 -28.26 -37.73 34.57
N VAL A 4 -28.11 -37.03 33.43
CA VAL A 4 -26.86 -36.34 33.06
C VAL A 4 -26.74 -35.03 33.84
N ARG A 5 -25.54 -34.72 34.35
CA ARG A 5 -25.14 -33.36 34.74
C ARG A 5 -24.36 -32.75 33.58
N GLY A 6 -24.75 -31.57 33.11
CA GLY A 6 -24.13 -30.89 31.97
C GLY A 6 -24.55 -29.44 31.80
N GLY A 7 -24.89 -28.74 32.88
CA GLY A 7 -25.19 -27.31 32.83
C GLY A 7 -23.89 -26.50 32.79
N TRP A 8 -23.56 -25.95 31.63
CA TRP A 8 -22.49 -24.96 31.51
C TRP A 8 -22.99 -23.64 32.10
N ALA A 9 -22.36 -23.20 33.19
CA ALA A 9 -22.68 -21.92 33.81
C ALA A 9 -22.15 -20.78 32.94
N VAL A 10 -22.96 -19.72 32.78
CA VAL A 10 -22.55 -18.48 32.10
C VAL A 10 -21.26 -17.96 32.75
N GLY A 11 -20.24 -17.72 31.92
CA GLY A 11 -18.91 -17.34 32.37
C GLY A 11 -18.98 -16.06 33.22
N ALA A 12 -18.54 -16.15 34.47
CA ALA A 12 -18.54 -14.99 35.35
C ALA A 12 -17.50 -13.96 34.87
N ILE A 13 -17.87 -12.67 34.89
CA ILE A 13 -16.97 -11.57 34.56
C ILE A 13 -15.84 -11.56 35.61
N MET A 14 -14.69 -12.12 35.26
CA MET A 14 -13.47 -11.98 36.06
C MET A 14 -12.92 -10.59 35.83
N SER A 15 -13.14 -9.68 36.77
CA SER A 15 -12.49 -8.36 36.81
C SER A 15 -10.97 -8.53 36.71
N GLY A 16 -10.42 -8.19 35.54
CA GLY A 16 -9.06 -8.56 35.16
C GLY A 16 -7.98 -7.92 36.01
N ARG A 17 -6.84 -8.62 36.16
CA ARG A 17 -5.57 -7.93 36.46
C ARG A 17 -5.22 -7.07 35.25
N GLY A 18 -4.73 -5.86 35.47
CA GLY A 18 -4.34 -4.93 34.40
C GLY A 18 -3.23 -5.48 33.50
N LEU A 19 -3.06 -4.83 32.34
CA LEU A 19 -2.03 -5.16 31.36
C LEU A 19 -0.62 -5.04 31.94
N ARG A 20 0.30 -5.78 31.33
CA ARG A 20 1.73 -5.77 31.63
C ARG A 20 2.46 -4.79 30.72
N SER A 21 3.47 -4.12 31.26
CA SER A 21 4.44 -3.33 30.51
C SER A 21 5.70 -4.14 30.19
N TYR A 22 6.22 -4.01 28.97
CA TYR A 22 7.59 -4.42 28.64
C TYR A 22 8.63 -3.49 29.31
N ALA A 23 9.88 -3.94 29.43
CA ALA A 23 10.98 -3.14 30.00
C ALA A 23 11.65 -2.19 28.99
N ALA A 24 11.68 -2.60 27.73
CA ALA A 24 12.02 -1.82 26.54
C ALA A 24 10.91 -2.03 25.50
N LEU A 25 10.86 -1.26 24.40
CA LEU A 25 9.84 -1.46 23.36
C LEU A 25 10.22 -2.69 22.52
N PRO A 26 9.43 -3.79 22.49
CA PRO A 26 9.72 -4.91 21.61
C PRO A 26 9.53 -4.50 20.15
N VAL A 27 10.50 -4.88 19.33
CA VAL A 27 10.47 -4.74 17.86
C VAL A 27 10.76 -6.10 17.27
N CYS A 28 9.80 -6.67 16.54
CA CYS A 28 9.92 -8.00 15.96
C CYS A 28 10.01 -7.86 14.44
N VAL A 29 11.18 -8.21 13.89
CA VAL A 29 11.48 -8.18 12.46
C VAL A 29 11.39 -9.60 11.91
N VAL A 30 10.49 -9.81 10.97
CA VAL A 30 10.28 -11.07 10.24
C VAL A 30 10.81 -10.93 8.80
N GLU A 31 10.59 -11.93 7.95
CA GLU A 31 10.82 -11.77 6.50
C GLU A 31 9.47 -11.47 5.84
N ASP A 32 8.69 -12.52 5.55
CA ASP A 32 7.31 -12.47 5.07
C ASP A 32 6.36 -11.79 6.09
N HIS A 33 5.40 -10.99 5.62
CA HIS A 33 4.57 -10.17 6.50
C HIS A 33 3.68 -10.95 7.47
N GLN A 34 3.04 -12.04 7.04
CA GLN A 34 2.10 -12.79 7.89
C GLN A 34 2.72 -13.33 9.20
N ASP A 35 4.04 -13.52 9.23
CA ASP A 35 4.78 -13.98 10.41
C ASP A 35 4.80 -12.95 11.56
N VAL A 36 4.38 -11.70 11.35
CA VAL A 36 4.15 -10.74 12.46
C VAL A 36 3.00 -11.18 13.38
N LEU A 37 2.01 -11.91 12.87
CA LEU A 37 0.78 -12.25 13.58
C LEU A 37 1.01 -13.13 14.83
N PRO A 38 1.87 -14.19 14.79
CA PRO A 38 2.36 -14.89 15.97
C PRO A 38 2.86 -13.98 17.12
N PHE A 39 3.53 -12.85 16.82
CA PHE A 39 4.05 -11.93 17.83
C PHE A 39 2.94 -11.11 18.48
N ILE A 40 1.97 -10.65 17.68
CA ILE A 40 0.76 -9.95 18.15
C ILE A 40 -0.05 -10.88 19.06
N TYR A 41 -0.33 -12.11 18.60
CA TYR A 41 -1.07 -13.12 19.38
C TYR A 41 -0.33 -13.49 20.68
N ARG A 42 1.01 -13.57 20.65
CA ARG A 42 1.85 -13.76 21.84
C ARG A 42 1.77 -12.57 22.81
N ALA A 43 1.69 -11.34 22.32
CA ALA A 43 1.52 -10.14 23.15
C ALA A 43 0.12 -10.07 23.80
N ILE A 44 -0.93 -10.50 23.09
CA ILE A 44 -2.30 -10.64 23.62
C ILE A 44 -2.33 -11.75 24.70
N GLY A 45 -1.89 -12.96 24.38
CA GLY A 45 -1.93 -14.11 25.29
C GLY A 45 -1.09 -13.91 26.56
N SER A 46 0.03 -13.19 26.46
CA SER A 46 0.87 -12.81 27.61
C SER A 46 0.38 -11.58 28.40
N LYS A 47 -0.70 -10.93 27.93
CA LYS A 47 -1.38 -9.77 28.51
C LYS A 47 -0.56 -8.48 28.54
N HIS A 48 0.20 -8.23 27.48
CA HIS A 48 0.76 -6.91 27.21
C HIS A 48 -0.19 -6.09 26.32
N LEU A 49 -0.79 -6.73 25.31
CA LEU A 49 -1.95 -6.21 24.58
C LEU A 49 -3.28 -6.64 25.24
N PRO A 50 -4.37 -5.87 25.07
CA PRO A 50 -5.73 -6.30 25.41
C PRO A 50 -6.21 -7.43 24.48
N ALA A 51 -7.33 -8.07 24.83
CA ALA A 51 -7.91 -9.15 24.02
C ALA A 51 -8.77 -8.65 22.84
N SER A 52 -9.03 -7.35 22.77
CA SER A 52 -9.93 -6.68 21.83
C SER A 52 -9.66 -5.17 21.84
N ASN A 53 -10.21 -4.45 20.85
CA ASN A 53 -10.08 -3.00 20.70
C ASN A 53 -8.63 -2.50 20.55
N ILE A 54 -7.80 -3.27 19.85
CA ILE A 54 -6.48 -2.83 19.40
C ILE A 54 -6.67 -1.92 18.18
N SER A 55 -6.05 -0.74 18.20
CA SER A 55 -5.83 0.06 16.99
C SER A 55 -4.51 -0.39 16.34
N PHE A 56 -4.58 -0.65 15.04
CA PHE A 56 -3.45 -1.07 14.22
C PHE A 56 -2.99 0.10 13.35
N VAL A 57 -1.71 0.47 13.42
CA VAL A 57 -1.08 1.46 12.52
C VAL A 57 -0.11 0.69 11.64
N HIS A 58 -0.29 0.75 10.33
CA HIS A 58 0.38 -0.09 9.34
C HIS A 58 0.94 0.82 8.23
N LEU A 59 2.27 0.83 8.09
CA LEU A 59 3.02 1.62 7.11
C LEU A 59 3.46 0.69 6.00
N ASP A 60 2.89 0.85 4.80
CA ASP A 60 2.98 -0.17 3.76
C ASP A 60 2.62 0.40 2.36
N SER A 61 3.13 -0.19 1.28
CA SER A 61 2.66 0.07 -0.09
C SER A 61 1.39 -0.73 -0.46
N HIS A 62 1.03 -1.73 0.34
CA HIS A 62 -0.11 -2.63 0.20
C HIS A 62 -1.07 -2.47 1.39
N PRO A 63 -2.37 -2.80 1.28
CA PRO A 63 -3.29 -2.64 2.41
C PRO A 63 -3.33 -3.82 3.40
N ASP A 64 -2.92 -5.00 2.96
CA ASP A 64 -3.07 -6.31 3.63
C ASP A 64 -4.46 -6.64 4.17
N LEU A 65 -5.50 -6.11 3.50
CA LEU A 65 -6.90 -6.31 3.85
C LEU A 65 -7.62 -7.36 2.98
N LEU A 66 -6.90 -8.19 2.22
CA LEU A 66 -7.52 -9.37 1.61
C LEU A 66 -7.83 -10.42 2.68
N ILE A 67 -8.52 -11.48 2.25
CA ILE A 67 -9.01 -12.57 3.08
C ILE A 67 -8.80 -13.86 2.28
N PRO A 68 -8.28 -14.95 2.87
CA PRO A 68 -8.22 -16.24 2.19
C PRO A 68 -9.63 -16.70 1.79
N VAL A 69 -9.98 -16.60 0.51
CA VAL A 69 -11.38 -16.65 0.02
C VAL A 69 -12.11 -17.96 0.38
N ASN A 70 -11.33 -19.04 0.52
CA ASN A 70 -11.76 -20.41 0.78
C ASN A 70 -11.62 -20.85 2.25
N MET A 71 -10.94 -20.08 3.11
CA MET A 71 -10.73 -20.47 4.52
C MET A 71 -12.05 -20.39 5.30
N PRO A 72 -12.50 -21.47 5.96
CA PRO A 72 -13.67 -21.43 6.85
C PRO A 72 -13.47 -20.41 7.96
N ALA A 73 -14.46 -19.55 8.21
CA ALA A 73 -14.26 -18.41 9.12
C ALA A 73 -13.95 -18.83 10.57
N ASP A 74 -14.42 -20.01 11.00
CA ASP A 74 -14.15 -20.53 12.34
C ASP A 74 -12.69 -21.01 12.54
N THR A 75 -11.89 -21.10 11.46
CA THR A 75 -10.45 -21.41 11.51
C THR A 75 -9.66 -20.38 12.32
N VAL A 76 -10.10 -19.11 12.41
CA VAL A 76 -9.37 -18.08 13.17
C VAL A 76 -9.25 -18.37 14.68
N PHE A 77 -10.03 -19.33 15.19
CA PHE A 77 -9.99 -19.77 16.58
C PHE A 77 -9.03 -20.94 16.84
N ASP A 78 -8.48 -21.56 15.78
CA ASP A 78 -7.35 -22.49 15.84
C ASP A 78 -6.11 -21.80 15.27
N LYS A 79 -5.18 -21.41 16.15
CA LYS A 79 -3.95 -20.70 15.77
C LYS A 79 -3.04 -21.49 14.83
N GLU A 80 -3.06 -22.82 14.92
CA GLU A 80 -2.16 -23.67 14.13
C GLU A 80 -2.72 -23.90 12.73
N ALA A 81 -4.04 -24.03 12.58
CA ALA A 81 -4.69 -24.03 11.27
C ALA A 81 -4.73 -22.63 10.63
N LEU A 82 -4.94 -21.57 11.41
CA LEU A 82 -4.92 -20.19 10.93
C LEU A 82 -3.59 -19.86 10.26
N PHE A 83 -2.46 -20.04 10.95
CA PHE A 83 -1.15 -19.64 10.42
C PHE A 83 -0.70 -20.46 9.19
N SER A 84 -1.36 -21.58 8.85
CA SER A 84 -1.13 -22.32 7.60
C SER A 84 -2.02 -21.88 6.43
N GLU A 85 -2.96 -20.97 6.65
CA GLU A 85 -3.92 -20.47 5.65
C GLU A 85 -3.68 -18.97 5.33
N LEU A 86 -2.60 -18.37 5.84
CA LEU A 86 -2.25 -16.96 5.64
C LEU A 86 -1.09 -16.77 4.65
N SER A 87 -1.18 -15.67 3.92
CA SER A 87 -0.15 -15.15 3.02
C SER A 87 0.10 -13.67 3.32
N ILE A 88 1.12 -13.09 2.70
CA ILE A 88 1.54 -11.69 2.88
C ILE A 88 0.39 -10.68 2.76
N GLU A 89 -0.57 -10.89 1.86
CA GLU A 89 -1.60 -9.89 1.53
C GLU A 89 -2.92 -10.00 2.34
N ASN A 90 -3.05 -11.01 3.22
CA ASN A 90 -4.36 -11.45 3.73
C ASN A 90 -4.46 -11.66 5.26
N TRP A 91 -3.41 -11.37 6.03
CA TRP A 91 -3.28 -11.76 7.44
C TRP A 91 -3.95 -10.81 8.45
N ILE A 92 -4.19 -9.53 8.12
CA ILE A 92 -4.80 -8.56 9.05
C ILE A 92 -6.26 -8.91 9.33
N MET A 93 -7.04 -9.19 8.28
CA MET A 93 -8.50 -9.31 8.36
C MET A 93 -9.00 -10.50 9.20
N PRO A 94 -8.37 -11.68 9.19
CA PRO A 94 -8.65 -12.74 10.15
C PRO A 94 -8.52 -12.30 11.62
N ALA A 95 -7.55 -11.43 11.95
CA ALA A 95 -7.39 -10.88 13.30
C ALA A 95 -8.46 -9.83 13.68
N VAL A 96 -9.02 -9.13 12.69
CA VAL A 96 -10.21 -8.28 12.86
C VAL A 96 -11.45 -9.15 13.11
N TYR A 97 -11.68 -10.22 12.33
CA TYR A 97 -12.82 -11.13 12.51
C TYR A 97 -12.78 -11.86 13.85
N ALA A 98 -11.59 -12.28 14.31
CA ALA A 98 -11.36 -12.80 15.67
C ALA A 98 -11.72 -11.79 16.78
N GLY A 99 -11.82 -10.49 16.46
CA GLY A 99 -12.23 -9.42 17.38
C GLY A 99 -11.09 -8.77 18.16
N HIS A 100 -9.84 -8.99 17.75
CA HIS A 100 -8.66 -8.42 18.40
C HIS A 100 -8.44 -6.96 17.97
N ILE A 101 -8.42 -6.73 16.66
CA ILE A 101 -8.31 -5.41 16.03
C ILE A 101 -9.72 -4.85 15.80
N SER A 102 -9.93 -3.56 16.09
CA SER A 102 -11.20 -2.84 15.81
C SER A 102 -11.04 -1.70 14.80
N GLN A 103 -9.79 -1.34 14.50
CA GLN A 103 -9.44 -0.19 13.68
C GLN A 103 -8.09 -0.41 13.02
N VAL A 104 -8.01 -0.17 11.72
CA VAL A 104 -6.76 -0.12 10.95
C VAL A 104 -6.55 1.31 10.47
N ILE A 105 -5.30 1.76 10.54
CA ILE A 105 -4.82 3.06 10.08
C ILE A 105 -3.70 2.76 9.10
N TRP A 106 -4.05 2.63 7.83
CA TRP A 106 -3.10 2.39 6.74
C TRP A 106 -2.47 3.72 6.33
N LEU A 107 -1.16 3.79 6.47
CA LEU A 107 -0.33 4.94 6.15
C LEU A 107 0.46 4.60 4.91
N HIS A 108 0.03 5.12 3.76
CA HIS A 108 0.49 4.66 2.45
C HIS A 108 1.35 5.72 1.76
N PRO A 109 2.36 5.33 0.96
CA PRO A 109 3.18 6.23 0.18
C PRO A 109 2.46 6.68 -1.12
N PRO A 110 2.98 7.68 -1.87
CA PRO A 110 2.27 8.27 -3.01
C PRO A 110 2.02 7.32 -4.21
N TRP A 111 2.75 6.21 -4.28
CA TRP A 111 2.60 5.17 -5.29
C TRP A 111 1.54 4.11 -4.95
N ALA A 112 1.14 3.99 -3.69
CA ALA A 112 0.10 3.07 -3.23
C ALA A 112 -1.28 3.73 -3.34
N GLN A 113 -2.19 3.11 -4.10
CA GLN A 113 -3.49 3.69 -4.47
C GLN A 113 -4.64 2.66 -4.51
N GLN A 114 -4.44 1.45 -4.01
CA GLN A 114 -5.37 0.32 -4.04
C GLN A 114 -6.73 0.65 -3.37
N ILE A 115 -6.70 1.41 -2.27
CA ILE A 115 -7.90 1.89 -1.57
C ILE A 115 -7.86 3.43 -1.54
N SER A 116 -9.02 4.07 -1.71
CA SER A 116 -9.12 5.54 -1.73
C SER A 116 -8.89 6.20 -0.36
N GLU A 117 -8.30 7.39 -0.34
CA GLU A 117 -7.95 8.08 0.90
C GLU A 117 -9.19 8.54 1.69
N GLY A 118 -9.06 8.56 3.02
CA GLY A 118 -10.11 9.00 3.94
C GLY A 118 -10.48 7.92 4.95
N LYS A 119 -11.78 7.77 5.21
CA LYS A 119 -12.27 6.91 6.29
C LYS A 119 -13.41 6.01 5.83
N HIS A 120 -13.18 4.71 5.94
CA HIS A 120 -14.11 3.66 5.58
C HIS A 120 -14.62 2.96 6.84
N GLU A 121 -15.91 2.64 6.89
CA GLU A 121 -16.57 1.97 8.02
C GLU A 121 -17.46 0.87 7.47
N PHE A 122 -17.09 -0.38 7.72
CA PHE A 122 -17.80 -1.54 7.20
C PHE A 122 -17.82 -2.68 8.21
N LEU A 123 -18.58 -3.74 7.92
CA LEU A 123 -18.62 -4.95 8.73
C LEU A 123 -17.74 -6.03 8.11
N ILE A 124 -17.03 -6.78 8.94
CA ILE A 124 -16.46 -8.09 8.61
C ILE A 124 -17.27 -9.16 9.33
N GLY A 125 -17.50 -10.31 8.71
CA GLY A 125 -18.27 -11.39 9.30
C GLY A 125 -18.05 -12.71 8.59
N LYS A 126 -18.75 -13.73 9.04
CA LYS A 126 -18.82 -15.03 8.37
C LYS A 126 -20.06 -15.03 7.48
N ASP A 127 -19.91 -15.32 6.19
CA ASP A 127 -21.06 -15.45 5.30
C ASP A 127 -21.87 -16.72 5.63
N ILE A 128 -23.20 -16.59 5.61
CA ILE A 128 -24.16 -17.67 5.88
C ILE A 128 -24.15 -18.72 4.75
N SER A 129 -23.78 -18.36 3.51
CA SER A 129 -23.85 -19.28 2.36
C SER A 129 -22.57 -20.14 2.19
N THR A 130 -21.40 -19.52 2.26
CA THR A 130 -20.06 -20.12 2.05
C THR A 130 -19.40 -20.56 3.36
N THR A 131 -19.78 -19.97 4.50
CA THR A 131 -19.16 -20.14 5.83
C THR A 131 -17.72 -19.61 5.97
N THR A 132 -17.19 -18.93 4.94
CA THR A 132 -15.89 -18.23 4.95
C THR A 132 -16.06 -16.77 5.39
N ILE A 133 -14.95 -16.03 5.53
CA ILE A 133 -14.99 -14.61 5.97
C ILE A 133 -15.31 -13.71 4.76
N ARG A 134 -16.23 -12.76 4.93
CA ARG A 134 -16.63 -11.75 3.93
C ARG A 134 -16.89 -10.39 4.61
N VAL A 135 -16.94 -9.32 3.81
CA VAL A 135 -17.08 -7.93 4.26
C VAL A 135 -18.28 -7.21 3.63
N THR A 136 -18.68 -6.08 4.20
CA THR A 136 -19.62 -5.13 3.57
C THR A 136 -18.91 -3.91 2.98
N GLY A 137 -17.59 -3.97 2.77
CA GLY A 137 -16.79 -2.89 2.18
C GLY A 137 -17.03 -2.79 0.67
N THR A 138 -17.22 -1.58 0.15
CA THR A 138 -17.60 -1.34 -1.26
C THR A 138 -16.50 -0.69 -2.09
N ASP A 139 -15.30 -0.50 -1.53
CA ASP A 139 -14.10 -0.14 -2.29
C ASP A 139 -13.78 -1.26 -3.29
N HIS A 140 -13.24 -0.89 -4.46
CA HIS A 140 -12.97 -1.83 -5.54
C HIS A 140 -12.11 -3.01 -5.09
N TYR A 141 -11.17 -2.79 -4.16
CA TYR A 141 -10.30 -3.79 -3.51
C TYR A 141 -11.05 -4.95 -2.81
N PHE A 142 -12.30 -4.77 -2.40
CA PHE A 142 -13.12 -5.87 -1.86
C PHE A 142 -14.07 -6.48 -2.91
N LEU A 143 -14.23 -5.82 -4.06
CA LEU A 143 -15.10 -6.25 -5.16
C LEU A 143 -14.34 -7.04 -6.23
N SER A 144 -13.06 -6.72 -6.44
CA SER A 144 -12.09 -7.45 -7.27
C SER A 144 -11.91 -8.90 -6.81
N ASP A 145 -11.88 -9.10 -5.51
CA ASP A 145 -11.52 -10.39 -4.87
C ASP A 145 -12.75 -11.16 -4.37
N GLY A 146 -13.95 -10.73 -4.77
CA GLY A 146 -15.21 -11.38 -4.40
C GLY A 146 -15.53 -11.38 -2.90
N LEU A 147 -14.97 -10.43 -2.15
CA LEU A 147 -15.04 -10.37 -0.69
C LEU A 147 -16.29 -9.68 -0.15
N TYR A 148 -17.00 -8.91 -0.97
CA TYR A 148 -18.23 -8.20 -0.57
C TYR A 148 -19.47 -9.12 -0.53
N VAL A 149 -20.23 -9.02 0.56
CA VAL A 149 -21.63 -9.50 0.65
C VAL A 149 -22.51 -8.48 1.40
N PRO A 150 -23.84 -8.46 1.15
CA PRO A 150 -24.80 -7.67 1.90
C PRO A 150 -24.77 -7.92 3.41
N ALA A 151 -25.13 -6.88 4.17
CA ALA A 151 -25.00 -6.92 5.62
C ALA A 151 -25.91 -7.96 6.29
N ASP A 152 -27.05 -8.36 5.70
CA ASP A 152 -27.93 -9.38 6.29
C ASP A 152 -27.41 -10.83 6.10
N GLN A 153 -26.53 -11.06 5.11
CA GLN A 153 -25.90 -12.36 4.83
C GLN A 153 -24.76 -12.73 5.80
N LEU A 154 -24.27 -11.79 6.61
CA LEU A 154 -23.19 -12.03 7.58
C LEU A 154 -23.67 -12.50 8.97
N GLU A 155 -23.11 -13.57 9.51
CA GLU A 155 -23.12 -13.88 10.95
C GLU A 155 -21.83 -13.40 11.67
N ASN A 156 -21.88 -13.36 13.01
CA ASN A 156 -20.78 -12.96 13.91
C ASN A 156 -20.13 -11.56 13.67
N LYS A 157 -20.73 -10.72 12.82
CA LYS A 157 -20.39 -9.31 12.50
C LYS A 157 -19.48 -8.58 13.52
N LYS A 158 -18.33 -8.07 13.05
CA LYS A 158 -17.50 -7.05 13.73
C LYS A 158 -17.51 -5.77 12.89
N PRO A 159 -17.62 -4.56 13.48
CA PRO A 159 -17.33 -3.33 12.77
C PRO A 159 -15.81 -3.12 12.64
N LEU A 160 -15.36 -2.62 11.49
CA LEU A 160 -14.00 -2.16 11.25
C LEU A 160 -14.02 -0.71 10.78
N SER A 161 -13.32 0.15 11.52
CA SER A 161 -12.98 1.51 11.08
C SER A 161 -11.62 1.49 10.40
N LEU A 162 -11.58 1.58 9.07
CA LEU A 162 -10.36 1.80 8.31
C LEU A 162 -10.13 3.30 8.10
N HIS A 163 -8.90 3.75 8.29
CA HIS A 163 -8.42 5.07 7.85
C HIS A 163 -7.29 4.86 6.86
N VAL A 164 -7.37 5.50 5.70
CA VAL A 164 -6.36 5.46 4.63
C VAL A 164 -5.79 6.87 4.50
N ILE A 165 -4.50 7.04 4.79
CA ILE A 165 -3.88 8.36 4.93
C ILE A 165 -2.54 8.40 4.18
N LEU A 166 -2.45 9.29 3.19
CA LEU A 166 -1.27 9.50 2.36
C LEU A 166 -0.12 10.13 3.14
N ILE A 167 1.04 9.47 3.17
CA ILE A 167 2.31 10.02 3.62
C ILE A 167 3.09 10.54 2.41
N ASN A 168 3.43 11.83 2.41
CA ASN A 168 4.36 12.41 1.44
C ASN A 168 5.77 12.51 2.04
N PRO A 169 6.85 12.29 1.26
CA PRO A 169 8.21 12.51 1.71
C PRO A 169 8.44 13.99 2.04
N THR A 170 9.05 14.27 3.19
CA THR A 170 9.41 15.64 3.59
C THR A 170 10.65 16.08 2.82
N GLU A 171 10.57 17.17 2.03
CA GLU A 171 11.74 17.71 1.31
C GLU A 171 12.93 17.98 2.24
N ALA A 172 14.15 17.88 1.73
CA ALA A 172 15.34 18.28 2.47
C ALA A 172 15.35 19.81 2.64
N VAL A 173 15.28 20.28 3.90
CA VAL A 173 15.38 21.72 4.20
C VAL A 173 16.81 22.18 3.93
N ASN A 174 17.04 22.68 2.72
CA ASN A 174 18.29 23.30 2.31
C ASN A 174 18.57 24.52 3.19
N ASN A 175 19.52 24.38 4.13
CA ASN A 175 19.85 25.38 5.15
C ASN A 175 20.51 26.64 4.55
N LEU A 176 19.69 27.53 3.99
CA LEU A 176 20.09 28.80 3.37
C LEU A 176 20.38 29.93 4.39
N GLU A 177 20.73 29.61 5.65
CA GLU A 177 20.99 30.58 6.73
C GLU A 177 22.39 30.51 7.38
N GLU A 178 23.42 30.01 6.69
CA GLU A 178 24.82 30.38 7.02
C GLU A 178 25.19 31.78 6.49
N ASN A 179 24.52 32.82 7.00
CA ASN A 179 25.07 34.19 6.92
C ASN A 179 24.65 35.10 8.09
N GLY A 180 24.72 34.56 9.31
CA GLY A 180 24.57 35.30 10.57
C GLY A 180 25.68 36.31 10.85
N LYS A 181 25.89 37.30 9.97
CA LYS A 181 26.80 38.43 10.20
C LYS A 181 26.05 39.60 10.84
N ALA A 182 26.48 39.93 12.06
CA ALA A 182 25.79 40.85 12.95
C ALA A 182 25.55 42.25 12.36
N ALA A 183 24.38 42.82 12.63
CA ALA A 183 24.04 44.18 12.24
C ALA A 183 24.86 45.21 13.03
N SER A 184 25.52 46.12 12.30
CA SER A 184 25.97 47.41 12.84
C SER A 184 26.10 48.43 11.72
N ALA A 185 25.57 49.63 11.94
CA ALA A 185 25.25 50.57 10.87
C ALA A 185 26.32 51.63 10.60
N LYS A 186 26.43 52.07 9.33
CA LYS A 186 26.57 53.49 8.97
C LYS A 186 26.16 53.78 7.52
N ARG A 187 25.81 55.06 7.28
CA ARG A 187 25.21 55.61 6.03
C ARG A 187 26.28 56.13 5.06
N VAL A 188 25.96 56.08 3.75
CA VAL A 188 26.34 57.07 2.71
C VAL A 188 27.85 57.03 2.31
N LYS A 189 28.30 57.20 1.05
CA LYS A 189 27.79 58.00 -0.09
C LYS A 189 28.19 57.47 -1.49
N LEU A 190 27.30 57.69 -2.46
CA LEU A 190 27.44 57.97 -3.92
C LEU A 190 28.76 57.70 -4.71
N SER A 191 28.55 57.26 -5.97
CA SER A 191 29.17 57.65 -7.27
C SER A 191 30.51 57.09 -7.80
N THR A 192 30.45 56.83 -9.13
CA THR A 192 31.47 56.93 -10.20
C THR A 192 32.65 55.95 -10.26
N ASP A 193 32.51 55.01 -11.21
CA ASP A 193 33.26 54.89 -12.47
C ASP A 193 34.80 54.69 -12.53
N ASP A 194 35.14 53.72 -13.39
CA ASP A 194 36.15 53.78 -14.48
C ASP A 194 37.58 53.19 -14.36
N THR A 195 37.98 52.61 -15.51
CA THR A 195 39.35 52.37 -16.03
C THR A 195 40.34 51.39 -15.36
N ALA A 196 40.26 50.12 -15.81
CA ALA A 196 41.21 49.46 -16.73
C ALA A 196 42.69 49.11 -16.36
N SER A 197 43.10 47.93 -16.88
CA SER A 197 44.48 47.42 -17.12
C SER A 197 45.33 47.08 -15.88
N THR A 198 46.09 45.97 -15.83
CA THR A 198 46.91 45.35 -16.89
C THR A 198 46.96 43.81 -16.87
N ALA A 199 47.28 43.21 -18.04
CA ALA A 199 47.77 41.83 -18.24
C ALA A 199 49.29 41.87 -18.56
N PRO A 200 50.02 40.85 -19.10
CA PRO A 200 49.70 39.48 -19.58
C PRO A 200 50.37 38.40 -18.67
N THR A 201 50.63 37.11 -18.98
CA THR A 201 50.67 36.21 -20.18
C THR A 201 50.08 34.82 -19.78
N SER A 202 49.89 33.76 -20.58
CA SER A 202 49.97 33.35 -22.01
C SER A 202 49.24 31.97 -22.12
N SER A 203 49.00 31.27 -23.25
CA SER A 203 49.49 31.32 -24.65
C SER A 203 48.40 30.87 -25.66
N SER A 204 48.48 31.34 -26.90
CA SER A 204 47.68 30.94 -28.09
C SER A 204 48.25 29.66 -28.78
N VAL A 205 47.77 29.07 -29.91
CA VAL A 205 46.98 29.43 -31.12
C VAL A 205 46.25 28.12 -31.59
N ILE A 206 45.01 28.00 -32.12
CA ILE A 206 44.37 28.50 -33.38
C ILE A 206 45.14 28.07 -34.66
N PRO A 207 44.55 27.63 -35.81
CA PRO A 207 43.25 27.98 -36.46
C PRO A 207 42.37 26.77 -36.94
N GLY A 208 41.23 26.91 -37.65
CA GLY A 208 40.39 28.07 -38.05
C GLY A 208 39.59 27.85 -39.37
N ASN A 209 38.84 28.89 -39.80
CA ASN A 209 38.07 29.06 -41.06
C ASN A 209 36.68 28.37 -41.17
N LEU A 210 35.53 29.06 -41.40
CA LEU A 210 34.99 29.82 -42.58
C LEU A 210 34.40 28.86 -43.67
N ASP A 211 33.25 29.09 -44.35
CA ASP A 211 32.38 30.29 -44.43
C ASP A 211 30.94 30.08 -45.02
N HIS A 212 30.11 31.15 -44.98
CA HIS A 212 29.04 31.58 -45.93
C HIS A 212 27.80 30.71 -46.36
N SER A 213 26.67 30.94 -45.65
CA SER A 213 25.39 31.60 -46.11
C SER A 213 24.56 31.21 -47.36
N SER A 214 23.23 31.51 -47.27
CA SER A 214 22.20 31.79 -48.31
C SER A 214 21.29 30.62 -48.80
N SER A 215 20.06 30.82 -49.31
CA SER A 215 18.99 31.83 -49.04
C SER A 215 17.65 31.45 -49.74
N SER A 216 16.52 32.03 -49.29
CA SER A 216 15.21 32.13 -50.01
C SER A 216 14.40 30.82 -50.25
N GLY A 217 13.06 30.77 -50.18
CA GLY A 217 12.06 31.78 -49.75
C GLY A 217 10.67 31.60 -50.40
N LYS A 218 9.67 32.38 -49.92
CA LYS A 218 8.28 32.59 -50.43
C LYS A 218 7.19 31.54 -50.04
N ASN A 219 5.88 31.87 -49.99
CA ASN A 219 5.17 33.09 -49.50
C ASN A 219 3.61 32.92 -49.48
N LYS A 220 2.90 33.70 -48.64
CA LYS A 220 1.41 33.94 -48.58
C LYS A 220 0.50 32.75 -48.19
N GLY A 221 -0.68 32.96 -47.57
CA GLY A 221 -1.28 34.16 -46.94
C GLY A 221 -2.81 34.31 -47.10
N ILE A 222 -3.45 35.23 -46.34
CA ILE A 222 -4.90 35.66 -46.34
C ILE A 222 -5.79 34.74 -45.44
N GLN A 223 -6.31 35.15 -44.27
CA GLN A 223 -7.36 36.17 -43.91
C GLN A 223 -8.81 35.70 -44.20
N ASN A 224 -9.89 36.03 -43.45
CA ASN A 224 -10.13 36.88 -42.25
C ASN A 224 -11.50 36.54 -41.61
N THR A 225 -11.79 36.99 -40.36
CA THR A 225 -13.00 37.75 -39.89
C THR A 225 -13.46 37.43 -38.46
N SER A 226 -14.17 38.37 -37.85
CA SER A 226 -14.74 38.34 -36.49
C SER A 226 -16.10 39.06 -36.44
N THR A 227 -16.90 38.88 -35.36
CA THR A 227 -17.89 39.84 -34.79
C THR A 227 -18.39 39.30 -33.43
N GLN A 228 -18.94 40.14 -32.54
CA GLN A 228 -19.28 39.85 -31.14
C GLN A 228 -20.79 40.04 -30.82
N ASN A 229 -21.15 39.79 -29.54
CA ASN A 229 -22.36 40.17 -28.78
C ASN A 229 -23.54 39.16 -28.83
N GLY A 230 -24.12 38.73 -27.69
CA GLY A 230 -23.74 38.90 -26.28
C GLY A 230 -24.88 38.66 -25.28
N THR A 231 -24.56 38.59 -23.96
CA THR A 231 -25.45 38.94 -22.82
C THR A 231 -26.56 37.89 -22.48
N GLU A 232 -26.84 37.41 -21.24
CA GLU A 232 -26.41 37.79 -19.87
C GLU A 232 -26.59 36.66 -18.79
N THR A 233 -25.69 36.63 -17.80
CA THR A 233 -25.81 36.28 -16.34
C THR A 233 -26.32 34.94 -15.74
N LEU A 234 -25.87 34.75 -14.48
CA LEU A 234 -26.23 33.81 -13.40
C LEU A 234 -25.56 32.41 -13.42
N SER A 235 -24.90 31.94 -12.35
CA SER A 235 -24.48 32.60 -11.10
C SER A 235 -23.35 31.79 -10.42
N GLU A 236 -22.15 32.36 -10.27
CA GLU A 236 -21.03 31.71 -9.55
C GLU A 236 -21.04 32.06 -8.05
N GLY A 237 -21.14 31.05 -7.19
CA GLY A 237 -21.03 31.19 -5.74
C GLY A 237 -19.57 31.19 -5.28
N SER A 238 -18.97 32.36 -5.10
CA SER A 238 -17.59 32.47 -4.61
C SER A 238 -17.44 31.96 -3.17
N ALA A 239 -16.62 30.92 -3.00
CA ALA A 239 -16.23 30.36 -1.71
C ALA A 239 -14.76 30.68 -1.39
N SER A 240 -14.50 31.97 -1.15
CA SER A 240 -13.36 32.51 -0.37
C SER A 240 -12.18 31.56 -0.10
N CYS A 241 -11.19 31.55 -1.00
CA CYS A 241 -9.87 30.97 -0.74
C CYS A 241 -9.13 31.81 0.31
N SER A 242 -9.46 31.60 1.58
CA SER A 242 -8.71 32.15 2.71
C SER A 242 -7.32 31.54 2.73
N SER A 243 -6.31 32.40 2.86
CA SER A 243 -4.91 31.99 2.98
C SER A 243 -4.70 31.13 4.23
N ARG A 244 -4.66 29.81 4.06
CA ARG A 244 -4.01 28.91 5.02
C ARG A 244 -2.51 29.22 5.01
N ASN A 245 -1.89 29.19 6.19
CA ASN A 245 -0.46 29.43 6.32
C ASN A 245 0.35 28.25 5.77
N SER A 246 1.65 28.47 5.56
CA SER A 246 2.60 27.38 5.30
C SER A 246 2.78 26.54 6.57
N GLU A 247 1.95 25.53 6.73
CA GLU A 247 2.09 24.48 7.75
C GLU A 247 2.49 23.19 7.06
N CYS A 248 3.37 22.41 7.70
CA CYS A 248 3.94 21.20 7.09
C CYS A 248 2.84 20.12 6.96
N PRO A 249 2.60 19.52 5.78
CA PRO A 249 1.47 18.60 5.55
C PRO A 249 1.36 17.44 6.55
N ILE A 250 2.49 16.95 7.06
CA ILE A 250 2.55 15.90 8.09
C ILE A 250 1.84 16.28 9.41
N ARG A 251 1.53 17.57 9.65
CA ARG A 251 0.79 18.00 10.84
C ARG A 251 -0.69 17.62 10.80
N GLU A 252 -1.35 17.78 9.65
CA GLU A 252 -2.76 17.39 9.52
C GLU A 252 -2.88 15.86 9.67
N VAL A 253 -1.94 15.11 9.05
CA VAL A 253 -1.78 13.66 9.25
C VAL A 253 -1.56 13.27 10.71
N VAL A 254 -0.69 13.99 11.45
CA VAL A 254 -0.49 13.76 12.90
C VAL A 254 -1.78 13.94 13.70
N GLU A 255 -2.58 14.97 13.38
CA GLU A 255 -3.86 15.20 14.07
C GLU A 255 -4.89 14.10 13.75
N ASP A 256 -5.00 13.68 12.49
CA ASP A 256 -5.89 12.59 12.06
C ASP A 256 -5.50 11.24 12.69
N VAL A 257 -4.23 10.86 12.67
CA VAL A 257 -3.74 9.62 13.31
C VAL A 257 -3.94 9.67 14.83
N CYS A 258 -3.65 10.81 15.47
CA CYS A 258 -3.87 10.96 16.92
C CYS A 258 -5.35 10.99 17.29
N GLN A 259 -6.25 11.46 16.42
CA GLN A 259 -7.70 11.36 16.61
C GLN A 259 -8.18 9.94 16.39
N ALA A 260 -7.66 9.24 15.38
CA ALA A 260 -7.97 7.85 15.10
C ALA A 260 -7.61 6.95 16.30
N LEU A 261 -6.40 7.09 16.85
CA LEU A 261 -5.89 6.28 17.97
C LEU A 261 -6.60 6.49 19.31
N GLN A 262 -7.38 7.56 19.48
CA GLN A 262 -8.16 7.79 20.72
C GLN A 262 -9.31 6.78 20.94
N LYS A 263 -9.62 5.94 19.93
CA LYS A 263 -10.65 4.89 20.05
C LYS A 263 -10.15 3.59 20.68
N GLY A 264 -8.83 3.31 20.59
CA GLY A 264 -8.25 2.01 20.95
C GLY A 264 -7.83 1.90 22.42
N ASP A 265 -7.85 0.68 22.94
CA ASP A 265 -7.33 0.33 24.27
C ASP A 265 -5.79 0.19 24.26
N ALA A 266 -5.21 -0.12 23.10
CA ALA A 266 -3.77 -0.19 22.85
C ALA A 266 -3.45 0.01 21.35
N CYS A 267 -2.20 0.38 21.06
CA CYS A 267 -1.67 0.53 19.71
C CYS A 267 -0.60 -0.54 19.42
N VAL A 268 -0.70 -1.20 18.27
CA VAL A 268 0.45 -1.84 17.59
C VAL A 268 0.88 -0.92 16.45
N LEU A 269 2.18 -0.86 16.20
CA LEU A 269 2.78 -0.20 15.04
C LEU A 269 3.43 -1.27 14.17
N ASP A 270 3.09 -1.26 12.90
CA ASP A 270 3.48 -2.25 11.90
C ASP A 270 4.06 -1.51 10.69
N ILE A 271 5.13 -2.06 10.11
CA ILE A 271 5.94 -1.37 9.10
C ILE A 271 6.49 -2.41 8.12
N ASP A 272 6.00 -2.46 6.89
CA ASP A 272 6.82 -3.04 5.82
C ASP A 272 7.94 -2.05 5.46
N LEU A 273 9.09 -2.57 5.06
CA LEU A 273 10.18 -1.77 4.50
C LEU A 273 9.89 -1.34 3.06
N ASP A 274 8.97 -2.01 2.35
CA ASP A 274 8.50 -1.64 1.01
C ASP A 274 7.84 -0.24 0.99
N PHE A 275 7.28 0.21 2.12
CA PHE A 275 6.70 1.55 2.30
C PHE A 275 7.70 2.65 1.90
N PHE A 276 8.99 2.37 2.04
CA PHE A 276 10.07 3.28 1.70
C PHE A 276 10.58 3.11 0.26
N SER A 277 10.37 1.95 -0.38
CA SER A 277 10.79 1.62 -1.75
C SER A 277 10.20 0.27 -2.17
N VAL A 278 9.48 0.19 -3.29
CA VAL A 278 8.73 -1.02 -3.69
C VAL A 278 8.95 -1.42 -5.15
N LYS A 279 9.01 -2.73 -5.41
CA LYS A 279 8.94 -3.37 -6.73
C LYS A 279 7.64 -4.18 -6.84
N ASN A 280 7.00 -4.07 -7.99
CA ASN A 280 6.13 -5.12 -8.52
C ASN A 280 7.01 -6.18 -9.21
N PRO A 281 7.20 -7.39 -8.64
CA PRO A 281 8.14 -8.39 -9.18
C PRO A 281 7.69 -8.98 -10.52
N PHE A 282 6.38 -9.01 -10.79
CA PHE A 282 5.83 -9.53 -12.05
C PHE A 282 6.26 -8.72 -13.27
N LYS A 283 6.56 -7.42 -13.10
CA LYS A 283 7.15 -6.56 -14.15
C LYS A 283 8.57 -6.94 -14.57
N GLU A 284 9.29 -7.71 -13.75
CA GLU A 284 10.63 -8.23 -14.11
C GLU A 284 10.57 -9.64 -14.73
N MET A 285 9.54 -10.44 -14.39
CA MET A 285 9.31 -11.78 -14.97
C MET A 285 8.70 -11.74 -16.39
N TYR A 286 7.71 -10.87 -16.61
CA TYR A 286 6.89 -10.85 -17.83
C TYR A 286 7.24 -9.69 -18.75
N THR A 287 7.16 -9.91 -20.07
CA THR A 287 7.30 -8.82 -21.04
C THR A 287 6.07 -7.94 -21.02
N GLN A 288 6.23 -6.67 -21.41
CA GLN A 288 5.13 -5.71 -21.55
C GLN A 288 3.90 -6.28 -22.28
N THR A 289 4.10 -7.06 -23.36
CA THR A 289 3.00 -7.68 -24.11
C THR A 289 2.34 -8.86 -23.38
N GLU A 290 3.10 -9.66 -22.63
CA GLU A 290 2.51 -10.70 -21.77
C GLU A 290 1.71 -10.07 -20.62
N TYR A 291 2.19 -8.96 -20.06
CA TYR A 291 1.52 -8.19 -19.02
C TYR A 291 0.23 -7.52 -19.54
N GLU A 292 0.25 -6.95 -20.75
CA GLU A 292 -0.95 -6.42 -21.43
C GLU A 292 -2.01 -7.51 -21.69
N LEU A 293 -1.59 -8.74 -22.00
CA LEU A 293 -2.50 -9.88 -22.20
C LEU A 293 -3.08 -10.39 -20.87
N LEU A 294 -2.30 -10.36 -19.77
CA LEU A 294 -2.81 -10.61 -18.42
C LEU A 294 -3.84 -9.53 -18.02
N GLN A 295 -3.55 -8.25 -18.26
CA GLN A 295 -4.49 -7.15 -18.02
C GLN A 295 -5.79 -7.30 -18.82
N GLU A 296 -5.76 -7.82 -20.06
CA GLU A 296 -7.00 -8.09 -20.83
C GLU A 296 -7.81 -9.26 -20.24
N LEU A 297 -7.15 -10.36 -19.83
CA LEU A 297 -7.80 -11.54 -19.24
C LEU A 297 -8.43 -11.25 -17.88
N TYR A 298 -7.67 -10.62 -16.99
CA TYR A 298 -8.06 -10.39 -15.59
C TYR A 298 -8.79 -9.07 -15.38
N SER A 299 -9.05 -8.27 -16.42
CA SER A 299 -9.70 -6.95 -16.32
C SER A 299 -10.99 -6.97 -15.49
N PHE A 300 -10.99 -6.30 -14.33
CA PHE A 300 -12.16 -6.21 -13.45
C PHE A 300 -13.08 -5.04 -13.82
N LYS A 301 -14.36 -5.36 -14.05
CA LYS A 301 -15.39 -4.42 -14.50
C LYS A 301 -16.04 -3.73 -13.30
N LYS A 302 -15.40 -2.65 -12.85
CA LYS A 302 -15.86 -1.75 -11.77
C LYS A 302 -17.37 -1.43 -11.88
N PRO A 303 -18.12 -1.42 -10.75
CA PRO A 303 -19.55 -1.12 -10.76
C PRO A 303 -19.81 0.35 -11.10
N GLN A 304 -21.08 0.70 -11.31
CA GLN A 304 -21.46 2.10 -11.48
C GLN A 304 -21.25 2.88 -10.17
N ARG A 305 -20.87 4.16 -10.28
CA ARG A 305 -20.51 5.05 -9.14
C ARG A 305 -21.57 5.17 -8.04
N ASN A 306 -22.83 4.81 -8.31
CA ASN A 306 -23.90 4.69 -7.33
C ASN A 306 -24.69 3.39 -7.56
N ALA A 307 -24.00 2.25 -7.68
CA ALA A 307 -24.63 0.95 -7.78
C ALA A 307 -25.53 0.67 -6.56
N THR A 308 -26.62 -0.06 -6.77
CA THR A 308 -27.43 -0.59 -5.68
C THR A 308 -26.78 -1.86 -5.10
N GLU A 309 -27.31 -2.38 -4.00
CA GLU A 309 -26.84 -3.63 -3.38
C GLU A 309 -26.90 -4.80 -4.38
N GLU A 310 -27.95 -4.87 -5.20
CA GLU A 310 -28.06 -5.83 -6.30
C GLU A 310 -27.02 -5.60 -7.39
N GLY A 311 -26.71 -4.33 -7.72
CA GLY A 311 -25.66 -3.99 -8.69
C GLY A 311 -24.22 -4.23 -8.19
N LEU A 312 -24.03 -4.37 -6.88
CA LEU A 312 -22.76 -4.80 -6.27
C LEU A 312 -22.67 -6.34 -6.23
N LEU A 313 -23.77 -7.02 -5.90
CA LEU A 313 -23.89 -8.48 -6.03
C LEU A 313 -23.63 -8.94 -7.47
N ASP A 314 -24.32 -8.36 -8.47
CA ASP A 314 -24.09 -8.63 -9.89
C ASP A 314 -22.61 -8.45 -10.26
N CYS A 315 -21.95 -7.41 -9.73
CA CYS A 315 -20.54 -7.13 -10.00
C CYS A 315 -19.61 -8.20 -9.41
N VAL A 316 -19.85 -8.60 -8.16
CA VAL A 316 -19.11 -9.66 -7.46
C VAL A 316 -19.33 -11.03 -8.09
N GLU A 317 -20.58 -11.43 -8.36
CA GLU A 317 -20.88 -12.72 -9.00
C GLU A 317 -20.20 -12.82 -10.38
N ASN A 318 -20.26 -11.77 -11.21
CA ASN A 318 -19.58 -11.79 -12.51
C ASN A 318 -18.04 -11.81 -12.39
N ARG A 319 -17.47 -11.33 -11.28
CA ARG A 319 -16.03 -11.37 -11.01
C ARG A 319 -15.59 -12.73 -10.46
N VAL A 320 -16.34 -13.33 -9.54
CA VAL A 320 -16.06 -14.68 -9.02
C VAL A 320 -16.06 -15.70 -10.16
N HIS A 321 -17.09 -15.71 -11.02
CA HIS A 321 -17.10 -16.61 -12.19
C HIS A 321 -15.93 -16.35 -13.17
N GLN A 322 -15.48 -15.10 -13.34
CA GLN A 322 -14.29 -14.79 -14.15
C GLN A 322 -13.02 -15.40 -13.54
N LEU A 323 -12.86 -15.33 -12.21
CA LEU A 323 -11.73 -15.90 -11.51
C LEU A 323 -11.77 -17.44 -11.50
N GLU A 324 -12.93 -18.05 -11.28
CA GLU A 324 -13.13 -19.51 -11.37
C GLU A 324 -12.82 -20.05 -12.78
N ASP A 325 -13.29 -19.37 -13.84
CA ASP A 325 -12.96 -19.73 -15.23
C ASP A 325 -11.46 -19.58 -15.52
N LEU A 326 -10.75 -18.62 -14.89
CA LEU A 326 -9.31 -18.40 -15.04
C LEU A 326 -8.48 -19.42 -14.25
N GLU A 327 -8.82 -19.69 -12.98
CA GLU A 327 -8.20 -20.74 -12.15
C GLU A 327 -8.31 -22.09 -12.85
N ALA A 328 -9.51 -22.45 -13.33
CA ALA A 328 -9.73 -23.69 -14.08
C ALA A 328 -8.94 -23.73 -15.40
N ALA A 329 -8.75 -22.60 -16.08
CA ALA A 329 -7.95 -22.54 -17.31
C ALA A 329 -6.45 -22.72 -17.05
N PHE A 330 -5.90 -22.09 -16.00
CA PHE A 330 -4.48 -22.24 -15.66
C PHE A 330 -4.18 -23.62 -15.05
N ALA A 331 -5.11 -24.21 -14.28
CA ALA A 331 -5.00 -25.59 -13.82
C ALA A 331 -4.98 -26.60 -14.99
N ASP A 332 -5.82 -26.41 -16.01
CA ASP A 332 -5.81 -27.20 -17.25
C ASP A 332 -4.45 -27.10 -17.99
N LEU A 333 -3.83 -25.91 -18.01
CA LEU A 333 -2.53 -25.67 -18.66
C LEU A 333 -1.36 -26.33 -17.92
N CYS A 334 -1.46 -26.54 -16.61
CA CYS A 334 -0.49 -27.35 -15.84
C CYS A 334 -0.50 -28.83 -16.24
N ASP A 335 -1.63 -29.36 -16.74
CA ASP A 335 -1.75 -30.73 -17.26
C ASP A 335 -1.42 -30.85 -18.76
N SER A 336 -1.93 -29.92 -19.61
CA SER A 336 -1.54 -29.84 -21.03
C SER A 336 -1.78 -28.46 -21.66
N ASP A 337 -0.72 -27.82 -22.12
CA ASP A 337 -0.71 -26.52 -22.81
C ASP A 337 -0.69 -26.65 -24.35
N ASP A 338 -1.39 -27.66 -24.86
CA ASP A 338 -1.55 -27.95 -26.29
C ASP A 338 -2.64 -27.10 -26.98
N GLU A 339 -2.65 -27.14 -28.32
CA GLU A 339 -3.55 -26.32 -29.13
C GLU A 339 -5.03 -26.77 -29.04
N GLU A 340 -5.34 -28.00 -28.60
CA GLU A 340 -6.73 -28.41 -28.33
C GLU A 340 -7.23 -27.80 -27.01
N THR A 341 -6.42 -27.83 -25.94
CA THR A 341 -6.71 -27.14 -24.68
C THR A 341 -6.82 -25.62 -24.88
N LEU A 342 -5.90 -25.02 -25.63
CA LEU A 342 -5.94 -23.56 -25.90
C LEU A 342 -7.17 -23.15 -26.70
N GLN A 343 -7.56 -23.90 -27.74
CA GLN A 343 -8.74 -23.58 -28.54
C GLN A 343 -10.06 -23.92 -27.83
N LYS A 344 -10.06 -24.91 -26.90
CA LYS A 344 -11.16 -25.12 -25.94
C LYS A 344 -11.41 -23.84 -25.15
N TRP A 345 -10.40 -23.33 -24.43
CA TRP A 345 -10.57 -22.15 -23.58
C TRP A 345 -10.83 -20.87 -24.39
N ALA A 346 -10.15 -20.65 -25.51
CA ALA A 346 -10.38 -19.49 -26.38
C ALA A 346 -11.79 -19.41 -27.01
N SER A 347 -12.59 -20.49 -26.92
CA SER A 347 -14.00 -20.47 -27.31
C SER A 347 -14.92 -19.76 -26.30
N TYR A 348 -14.49 -19.62 -25.05
CA TYR A 348 -15.24 -18.93 -23.98
C TYR A 348 -15.14 -17.40 -24.14
N PRO A 349 -16.15 -16.63 -23.71
CA PRO A 349 -16.09 -15.17 -23.72
C PRO A 349 -14.90 -14.65 -22.89
N GLY A 350 -14.16 -13.67 -23.41
CA GLY A 350 -12.99 -13.09 -22.73
C GLY A 350 -11.68 -13.88 -22.90
N MET A 351 -11.71 -15.20 -22.95
CA MET A 351 -10.51 -16.07 -22.92
C MET A 351 -9.61 -16.08 -24.17
N LYS A 352 -9.88 -15.26 -25.19
CA LYS A 352 -9.10 -15.22 -26.44
C LYS A 352 -7.63 -14.78 -26.31
N PRO A 353 -7.24 -13.88 -25.38
CA PRO A 353 -5.84 -13.50 -25.19
C PRO A 353 -4.98 -14.65 -24.66
N LEU A 354 -5.58 -15.66 -23.99
CA LEU A 354 -4.86 -16.79 -23.38
C LEU A 354 -3.98 -17.53 -24.40
N VAL A 355 -4.46 -17.71 -25.64
CA VAL A 355 -3.67 -18.34 -26.71
C VAL A 355 -2.41 -17.53 -27.03
N GLN A 356 -2.53 -16.20 -27.10
CA GLN A 356 -1.40 -15.31 -27.40
C GLN A 356 -0.42 -15.24 -26.22
N LEU A 357 -0.93 -15.25 -24.98
CA LEU A 357 -0.12 -15.28 -23.76
C LEU A 357 0.70 -16.57 -23.71
N VAL A 358 0.06 -17.72 -23.85
CA VAL A 358 0.72 -19.03 -23.82
C VAL A 358 1.70 -19.19 -24.99
N HIS A 359 1.33 -18.77 -26.20
CA HIS A 359 2.25 -18.78 -27.35
C HIS A 359 3.47 -17.85 -27.14
N SER A 360 3.31 -16.70 -26.45
CA SER A 360 4.43 -15.82 -26.09
C SER A 360 5.34 -16.48 -25.06
N LEU A 361 4.78 -16.97 -23.95
CA LEU A 361 5.52 -17.62 -22.88
C LEU A 361 6.35 -18.80 -23.41
N LYS A 362 5.73 -19.70 -24.18
CA LYS A 362 6.38 -20.86 -24.83
C LYS A 362 7.42 -20.49 -25.90
N SER A 363 7.49 -19.22 -26.33
CA SER A 363 8.57 -18.72 -27.19
C SER A 363 9.83 -18.31 -26.43
N ARG A 364 9.70 -18.07 -25.11
CA ARG A 364 10.79 -17.65 -24.21
C ARG A 364 11.19 -18.72 -23.18
N MET A 365 10.26 -19.59 -22.80
CA MET A 365 10.37 -20.57 -21.72
C MET A 365 10.12 -21.98 -22.28
N GLU A 366 10.91 -22.98 -21.87
CA GLU A 366 10.71 -24.39 -22.28
C GLU A 366 9.49 -25.02 -21.60
N SER A 367 9.21 -24.61 -20.35
CA SER A 367 8.01 -24.90 -19.60
C SER A 367 7.65 -23.64 -18.82
N PRO A 368 6.58 -22.90 -19.17
CA PRO A 368 6.09 -21.79 -18.36
C PRO A 368 5.61 -22.29 -16.99
N ASP A 369 5.76 -21.45 -15.97
CA ASP A 369 5.14 -21.67 -14.66
C ASP A 369 3.72 -21.09 -14.69
N TYR A 370 2.73 -21.92 -15.01
CA TYR A 370 1.35 -21.48 -15.18
C TYR A 370 0.66 -21.08 -13.88
N GLU A 371 1.15 -21.57 -12.73
CA GLU A 371 0.71 -21.10 -11.41
C GLU A 371 1.20 -19.66 -11.19
N MET A 372 2.49 -19.40 -11.38
CA MET A 372 3.05 -18.04 -11.27
C MET A 372 2.41 -17.05 -12.27
N VAL A 373 2.03 -17.50 -13.48
CA VAL A 373 1.29 -16.69 -14.46
C VAL A 373 -0.15 -16.40 -13.98
N HIS A 374 -0.80 -17.35 -13.30
CA HIS A 374 -2.12 -17.11 -12.69
C HIS A 374 -2.03 -16.08 -11.56
N GLN A 375 -1.10 -16.27 -10.62
CA GLN A 375 -0.84 -15.34 -9.51
C GLN A 375 -0.50 -13.93 -10.02
N ALA A 376 0.38 -13.81 -11.01
CA ALA A 376 0.66 -12.52 -11.67
C ALA A 376 -0.61 -11.88 -12.25
N GLY A 377 -1.47 -12.68 -12.89
CA GLY A 377 -2.73 -12.23 -13.48
C GLY A 377 -3.72 -11.66 -12.47
N LEU A 378 -3.87 -12.29 -11.29
CA LEU A 378 -4.74 -11.80 -10.21
C LEU A 378 -4.42 -10.34 -9.85
N THR A 379 -3.15 -9.94 -9.93
CA THR A 379 -2.64 -8.60 -9.61
C THR A 379 -2.74 -7.56 -10.74
N CYS A 380 -3.34 -7.92 -11.88
CA CYS A 380 -3.37 -7.11 -13.11
C CYS A 380 -4.75 -6.51 -13.43
N ASP A 381 -5.68 -6.42 -12.48
CA ASP A 381 -7.11 -6.39 -12.79
C ASP A 381 -7.78 -5.00 -12.92
N TYR A 382 -7.50 -4.05 -12.03
CA TYR A 382 -8.17 -2.74 -12.00
C TYR A 382 -7.33 -1.57 -11.47
N ILE A 383 -6.33 -1.88 -10.65
CA ILE A 383 -5.18 -1.08 -10.25
C ILE A 383 -3.99 -2.05 -10.27
N GLU A 384 -2.89 -1.60 -10.86
CA GLU A 384 -1.64 -2.37 -10.95
C GLU A 384 -0.90 -2.33 -9.61
N LEU A 385 -0.22 -3.43 -9.23
CA LEU A 385 0.62 -3.43 -8.02
C LEU A 385 1.69 -2.31 -8.07
N PRO A 386 1.92 -1.61 -6.94
CA PRO A 386 2.88 -0.51 -6.87
C PRO A 386 4.28 -0.88 -7.34
N HIS A 387 4.96 0.08 -7.98
CA HIS A 387 6.35 -0.06 -8.40
C HIS A 387 7.01 1.32 -8.39
N HIS A 388 7.78 1.60 -7.35
CA HIS A 388 8.59 2.81 -7.19
C HIS A 388 9.84 2.46 -6.38
N VAL A 389 10.96 2.21 -7.08
CA VAL A 389 12.27 2.02 -6.45
C VAL A 389 12.82 3.40 -6.09
N SER A 390 12.67 3.79 -4.82
CA SER A 390 13.00 5.12 -4.30
C SER A 390 14.49 5.46 -4.36
N THR A 391 14.81 6.75 -4.49
CA THR A 391 16.18 7.23 -4.24
C THR A 391 16.49 7.32 -2.74
N GLU A 392 17.77 7.45 -2.36
CA GLU A 392 18.13 7.64 -0.94
C GLU A 392 17.52 8.94 -0.36
N GLU A 393 17.39 9.99 -1.17
CA GLU A 393 16.75 11.25 -0.76
C GLU A 393 15.24 11.10 -0.52
N GLU A 394 14.56 10.23 -1.27
CA GLU A 394 13.14 9.90 -1.07
C GLU A 394 12.93 9.05 0.19
N ILE A 395 13.76 8.02 0.39
CA ILE A 395 13.79 7.21 1.62
C ILE A 395 14.04 8.10 2.85
N GLU A 396 15.04 8.98 2.80
CA GLU A 396 15.30 9.98 3.86
C GLU A 396 14.14 10.99 4.00
N GLY A 397 13.41 11.28 2.93
CA GLY A 397 12.18 12.08 2.95
C GLY A 397 11.05 11.42 3.75
N LEU A 398 10.80 10.13 3.50
CA LEU A 398 9.80 9.33 4.21
C LEU A 398 10.22 9.09 5.67
N ILE A 399 11.47 8.68 5.93
CA ILE A 399 12.00 8.49 7.29
C ILE A 399 11.82 9.74 8.15
N ARG A 400 12.02 10.95 7.59
CA ARG A 400 11.78 12.22 8.30
C ARG A 400 10.30 12.53 8.51
N SER A 401 9.43 12.20 7.56
CA SER A 401 7.96 12.30 7.75
C SER A 401 7.47 11.39 8.87
N ILE A 402 7.90 10.12 8.87
CA ILE A 402 7.57 9.16 9.92
C ILE A 402 8.21 9.54 11.26
N GLU A 403 9.41 10.15 11.30
CA GLU A 403 9.98 10.64 12.55
C GLU A 403 9.12 11.74 13.20
N VAL A 404 8.51 12.63 12.42
CA VAL A 404 7.56 13.62 12.93
C VAL A 404 6.28 12.94 13.44
N LEU A 405 5.79 11.90 12.77
CA LEU A 405 4.61 11.16 13.20
C LEU A 405 4.85 10.39 14.51
N LEU A 406 5.90 9.56 14.58
CA LEU A 406 6.21 8.72 15.74
C LEU A 406 6.53 9.55 17.01
N LYS A 407 7.03 10.78 16.84
CA LYS A 407 7.28 11.70 17.97
C LYS A 407 6.01 12.35 18.56
N ASN A 408 4.87 12.27 17.87
CA ASN A 408 3.61 12.89 18.31
C ASN A 408 2.49 11.88 18.62
N MET A 409 2.50 10.69 18.01
CA MET A 409 1.53 9.63 18.33
C MET A 409 1.76 9.01 19.73
N PRO A 410 0.73 8.37 20.33
CA PRO A 410 0.91 7.51 21.49
C PRO A 410 1.95 6.41 21.23
N LYS A 411 2.90 6.20 22.16
CA LYS A 411 3.93 5.15 22.02
C LYS A 411 3.27 3.76 21.88
N PRO A 412 3.61 2.98 20.84
CA PRO A 412 3.04 1.65 20.63
C PRO A 412 3.45 0.66 21.73
N THR A 413 2.65 -0.40 21.88
CA THR A 413 2.89 -1.49 22.85
C THR A 413 3.82 -2.57 22.29
N LEU A 414 3.76 -2.77 20.97
CA LEU A 414 4.58 -3.67 20.17
C LEU A 414 4.87 -2.97 18.85
N VAL A 415 6.07 -3.16 18.31
CA VAL A 415 6.37 -2.86 16.91
C VAL A 415 6.64 -4.16 16.16
N THR A 416 6.07 -4.29 14.98
CA THR A 416 6.32 -5.36 14.00
C THR A 416 6.90 -4.75 12.73
N ILE A 417 7.78 -5.50 12.06
CA ILE A 417 8.44 -5.09 10.82
C ILE A 417 8.52 -6.31 9.90
N ALA A 418 7.91 -6.22 8.71
CA ALA A 418 8.16 -7.14 7.60
C ALA A 418 9.38 -6.66 6.81
N ARG A 419 10.13 -7.57 6.18
CA ARG A 419 11.27 -7.21 5.32
C ARG A 419 10.93 -7.33 3.85
N SER A 420 10.08 -8.29 3.49
CA SER A 420 9.54 -8.51 2.15
C SER A 420 10.65 -8.44 1.08
N SER A 421 11.75 -9.19 1.34
CA SER A 421 12.95 -9.21 0.50
C SER A 421 13.31 -10.58 -0.06
N LEU A 422 12.48 -11.61 0.21
CA LEU A 422 12.51 -12.92 -0.45
C LEU A 422 11.37 -13.11 -1.47
N ASP A 423 10.36 -12.26 -1.43
CA ASP A 423 9.25 -12.12 -2.39
C ASP A 423 9.49 -10.97 -3.40
N ASP A 424 10.66 -10.31 -3.30
CA ASP A 424 11.14 -9.20 -4.13
C ASP A 424 10.30 -7.90 -4.09
N TYR A 425 9.38 -7.72 -3.13
CA TYR A 425 8.60 -6.48 -3.00
C TYR A 425 9.43 -5.29 -2.49
N CYS A 426 10.11 -5.42 -1.36
CA CYS A 426 11.15 -4.48 -0.93
C CYS A 426 12.47 -4.80 -1.67
N PRO A 427 13.07 -3.85 -2.41
CA PRO A 427 14.31 -4.10 -3.15
C PRO A 427 15.42 -4.66 -2.26
N SER A 428 15.89 -5.89 -2.56
CA SER A 428 16.94 -6.57 -1.79
C SER A 428 18.27 -5.80 -1.74
N GLU A 429 18.50 -4.90 -2.70
CA GLU A 429 19.63 -3.96 -2.72
C GLU A 429 19.47 -2.75 -1.76
N GLN A 430 18.29 -2.55 -1.16
CA GLN A 430 17.97 -1.46 -0.24
C GLN A 430 17.48 -1.93 1.14
N VAL A 431 16.85 -3.11 1.26
CA VAL A 431 16.15 -3.60 2.46
C VAL A 431 16.95 -3.42 3.76
N ASP A 432 18.22 -3.84 3.82
CA ASP A 432 19.03 -3.75 5.04
C ASP A 432 19.31 -2.29 5.45
N VAL A 433 19.48 -1.40 4.47
CA VAL A 433 19.70 0.04 4.70
C VAL A 433 18.41 0.72 5.18
N ILE A 434 17.26 0.34 4.62
CA ILE A 434 15.95 0.82 5.10
C ILE A 434 15.71 0.29 6.52
N GLN A 435 15.96 -0.99 6.79
CA GLN A 435 15.87 -1.61 8.12
C GLN A 435 16.74 -0.89 9.17
N GLU A 436 17.99 -0.55 8.84
CA GLU A 436 18.87 0.22 9.73
C GLU A 436 18.34 1.63 9.99
N LYS A 437 17.85 2.34 8.97
CA LYS A 437 17.23 3.67 9.11
C LYS A 437 15.97 3.61 9.97
N VAL A 438 15.06 2.65 9.74
CA VAL A 438 13.83 2.43 10.54
C VAL A 438 14.15 2.08 11.99
N LEU A 439 15.10 1.18 12.25
CA LEU A 439 15.54 0.87 13.63
C LEU A 439 16.26 2.05 14.28
N GLY A 440 16.93 2.93 13.51
CA GLY A 440 17.49 4.20 14.00
C GLY A 440 16.39 5.19 14.43
N LEU A 441 15.40 5.38 13.56
CA LEU A 441 14.17 6.16 13.77
C LEU A 441 13.41 5.70 15.03
N LEU A 442 13.18 4.40 15.21
CA LEU A 442 12.50 3.87 16.39
C LEU A 442 13.30 4.12 17.69
N ARG A 443 14.64 4.08 17.65
CA ARG A 443 15.50 4.46 18.79
C ARG A 443 15.42 5.97 19.08
N SER A 444 15.36 6.81 18.05
CA SER A 444 15.19 8.27 18.17
C SER A 444 13.86 8.64 18.84
N ALA A 445 12.76 8.03 18.40
CA ALA A 445 11.42 8.31 18.91
C ALA A 445 11.17 7.69 20.30
N TYR A 446 11.58 6.43 20.52
CA TYR A 446 11.10 5.62 21.65
C TYR A 446 12.17 5.13 22.64
N GLY A 447 13.45 5.39 22.37
CA GLY A 447 14.57 5.08 23.25
C GLY A 447 15.07 3.64 23.14
N SER A 448 15.11 2.92 24.26
CA SER A 448 15.58 1.53 24.28
C SER A 448 14.56 0.58 23.65
N LEU A 449 15.04 -0.23 22.70
CA LEU A 449 14.29 -1.25 21.99
C LEU A 449 14.78 -2.65 22.43
N ASP A 450 13.88 -3.63 22.37
CA ASP A 450 14.15 -5.07 22.51
C ASP A 450 13.93 -5.70 21.12
N VAL A 451 15.00 -5.79 20.32
CA VAL A 451 14.91 -6.13 18.89
C VAL A 451 15.10 -7.63 18.66
N HIS A 452 14.12 -8.26 18.03
CA HIS A 452 14.14 -9.67 17.64
C HIS A 452 14.20 -9.77 16.11
N LEU A 453 15.25 -10.36 15.57
CA LEU A 453 15.42 -10.58 14.12
C LEU A 453 15.11 -12.06 13.83
N ASP A 454 13.84 -12.40 13.60
CA ASP A 454 13.39 -13.79 13.52
C ASP A 454 13.97 -14.50 12.29
N TYR A 455 13.93 -13.82 11.14
CA TYR A 455 14.53 -14.23 9.87
C TYR A 455 16.00 -14.65 9.98
N SER A 456 16.75 -14.11 10.95
CA SER A 456 18.17 -14.48 11.16
C SER A 456 18.35 -15.88 11.77
N SER A 457 17.34 -16.43 12.45
CA SER A 457 17.43 -17.69 13.18
C SER A 457 17.45 -18.94 12.28
N SER A 458 16.88 -18.83 11.07
CA SER A 458 16.89 -19.87 10.02
C SER A 458 18.30 -20.20 9.51
N SER A 459 19.25 -19.27 9.60
CA SER A 459 20.64 -19.40 9.15
C SER A 459 21.53 -20.30 10.03
N SER A 460 20.96 -20.95 11.05
CA SER A 460 21.67 -21.65 12.12
C SER A 460 21.16 -23.09 12.36
N SER A 461 20.99 -23.88 11.29
CA SER A 461 20.64 -25.32 11.35
C SER A 461 21.45 -26.16 10.35
#